data_AF-A0A386UJU4-F1
#
_entry.id   AF-A0A386UJU4-F1
#
_cell.length_a   1.000
_cell.length_b   1.000
_cell.length_c   1.000
_cell.angle_alpha   90.00
_cell.angle_beta   90.00
_cell.angle_gamma   90.00
#
_symmetry.space_group_name_H-M   'P 1'
#
loop_
_entity.id
_entity.type
_entity.pdbx_description
1 polymer ?
#
loop_
_entity_poly.entity_id
_entity_poly.type
_entity_poly.pdbx_seq_one_letter_code
_entity_poly.pdbx_strand_id
1 'polypeptide(L)'
;MTGLAITPADTTCLNCGRLVPCGCTEPMPAADAYAQRRAVADDAPSSIVQQMPEVGEPAPRIWVEPTGYREGWTGIPDQVEPDDVEYIRADIARATEADLRAEVERLTKRVSEWRSEYQAAQKCLALYRRKNVELVAEVERLNALADLRAQHAAWSQAQFGDVSAVGPAKHLAKEATEVAADPLDPIEHADCWMLLWDMQRRAGISDAQLADAIREKLAINQARRWPAPREGEAREHDRADQPEDKA
;
A
#
# COMPACT_ATOMS: atom_id res chain seq x y z
N MET A 1 -17.15 15.90 -26.02
CA MET A 1 -17.18 15.13 -24.76
C MET A 1 -17.65 13.73 -25.07
N THR A 2 -16.73 12.86 -25.44
CA THR A 2 -16.95 11.44 -25.72
C THR A 2 -16.82 10.68 -24.40
N GLY A 3 -17.93 10.12 -23.91
CA GLY A 3 -17.94 9.28 -22.72
C GLY A 3 -17.20 7.97 -23.00
N LEU A 4 -16.25 7.62 -22.13
CA LEU A 4 -15.62 6.31 -22.11
C LEU A 4 -16.65 5.27 -21.67
N ALA A 5 -17.18 4.53 -22.64
CA ALA A 5 -17.96 3.33 -22.39
C ALA A 5 -17.00 2.22 -21.92
N ILE A 6 -17.12 1.81 -20.67
CA ILE A 6 -16.45 0.61 -20.15
C ILE A 6 -17.12 -0.58 -20.83
N THR A 7 -16.45 -1.24 -21.77
CA THR A 7 -16.93 -2.48 -22.37
C THR A 7 -16.76 -3.63 -21.37
N PRO A 8 -17.81 -4.42 -21.05
CA PRO A 8 -17.82 -5.40 -19.96
C PRO A 8 -17.02 -6.70 -20.25
N ALA A 9 -16.09 -6.67 -21.21
CA ALA A 9 -15.52 -7.89 -21.81
C ALA A 9 -14.53 -8.67 -20.90
N ASP A 10 -13.98 -8.06 -19.85
CA ASP A 10 -12.93 -8.71 -19.03
C ASP A 10 -13.31 -8.89 -17.55
N THR A 11 -14.60 -8.77 -17.20
CA THR A 11 -15.04 -9.07 -15.83
C THR A 11 -15.55 -10.50 -15.72
N THR A 12 -14.93 -11.28 -14.83
CA THR A 12 -15.40 -12.62 -14.46
C THR A 12 -16.59 -12.54 -13.50
N CYS A 13 -17.61 -13.35 -13.77
CA CYS A 13 -18.82 -13.43 -12.95
C CYS A 13 -18.49 -14.05 -11.60
N LEU A 14 -18.86 -13.36 -10.52
CA LEU A 14 -18.63 -13.87 -9.16
C LEU A 14 -19.42 -15.15 -8.87
N ASN A 15 -20.56 -15.38 -9.52
CA ASN A 15 -21.37 -16.58 -9.26
C ASN A 15 -20.77 -17.86 -9.91
N CYS A 16 -20.22 -17.78 -11.13
CA CYS A 16 -19.75 -18.96 -11.86
C CYS A 16 -18.31 -18.90 -12.38
N GLY A 17 -17.58 -17.80 -12.16
CA GLY A 17 -16.20 -17.62 -12.61
C GLY A 17 -16.00 -17.41 -14.12
N ARG A 18 -17.07 -17.37 -14.94
CA ARG A 18 -16.99 -17.15 -16.40
C ARG A 18 -17.06 -15.67 -16.76
N LEU A 19 -16.48 -15.28 -17.90
CA LEU A 19 -16.57 -13.90 -18.42
C LEU A 19 -18.03 -13.48 -18.66
N VAL A 20 -18.34 -12.23 -18.32
CA VAL A 20 -19.67 -11.64 -18.49
C VAL A 20 -19.90 -11.24 -19.97
N PRO A 21 -21.11 -11.44 -20.53
CA PRO A 21 -22.32 -11.97 -19.91
C PRO A 21 -22.41 -13.50 -19.93
N CYS A 22 -22.59 -14.10 -18.75
CA CYS A 22 -22.60 -15.56 -18.57
C CYS A 22 -24.00 -16.18 -18.33
N GLY A 23 -25.06 -15.36 -18.28
CA GLY A 23 -26.45 -15.82 -18.14
C GLY A 23 -26.90 -16.19 -16.72
N CYS A 24 -26.10 -15.96 -15.68
CA CYS A 24 -26.53 -16.16 -14.29
C CYS A 24 -27.62 -15.15 -13.90
N THR A 25 -28.82 -15.62 -13.54
CA THR A 25 -29.98 -14.78 -13.16
C THR A 25 -30.26 -14.71 -11.67
N GLU A 26 -29.63 -15.59 -10.86
CA GLU A 26 -29.81 -15.59 -9.40
C GLU A 26 -28.57 -15.03 -8.70
N PRO A 27 -28.73 -14.13 -7.70
CA PRO A 27 -27.63 -13.66 -6.88
C PRO A 27 -27.08 -14.80 -6.01
N MET A 28 -25.75 -14.90 -5.94
CA MET A 28 -25.06 -15.88 -5.09
C MET A 28 -25.47 -15.66 -3.62
N PRO A 29 -25.73 -16.73 -2.83
CA PRO A 29 -25.94 -16.61 -1.39
C PRO A 29 -24.76 -15.87 -0.74
N ALA A 30 -25.03 -14.94 0.18
CA ALA A 30 -24.01 -14.08 0.79
C ALA A 30 -22.86 -14.85 1.45
N ALA A 31 -23.11 -16.09 1.90
CA ALA A 31 -22.12 -17.00 2.45
C ALA A 31 -21.07 -17.43 1.41
N ASP A 32 -21.49 -17.74 0.18
CA ASP A 32 -20.61 -18.24 -0.88
C ASP A 32 -19.75 -17.10 -1.47
N ALA A 33 -20.33 -15.90 -1.56
CA ALA A 33 -19.60 -14.69 -1.94
C ALA A 33 -18.49 -14.32 -0.93
N TYR A 34 -18.68 -14.68 0.35
CA TYR A 34 -17.68 -14.47 1.40
C TYR A 34 -16.57 -15.52 1.35
N ALA A 35 -16.93 -16.79 1.09
CA ALA A 35 -15.98 -17.89 0.98
C ALA A 35 -14.99 -17.70 -0.19
N GLN A 36 -15.45 -17.25 -1.36
CA GLN A 36 -14.56 -16.95 -2.49
C GLN A 36 -13.59 -15.80 -2.20
N ARG A 37 -14.04 -14.74 -1.50
CA ARG A 37 -13.15 -13.62 -1.14
C ARG A 37 -12.04 -14.05 -0.19
N ARG A 38 -12.30 -15.05 0.67
CA ARG A 38 -11.30 -15.61 1.59
C ARG A 38 -10.20 -16.37 0.83
N ALA A 39 -10.56 -17.19 -0.15
CA ALA A 39 -9.58 -17.94 -0.96
C ALA A 39 -8.64 -17.04 -1.77
N VAL A 40 -9.10 -15.86 -2.20
CA VAL A 40 -8.27 -14.87 -2.91
C VAL A 40 -7.36 -14.09 -1.96
N ALA A 41 -7.70 -14.00 -0.68
CA ALA A 41 -6.91 -13.29 0.33
C ALA A 41 -5.73 -14.13 0.87
N ASP A 42 -5.83 -15.47 0.85
CA ASP A 42 -4.81 -16.35 1.42
C ASP A 42 -3.50 -16.43 0.59
N ASP A 43 -3.47 -15.94 -0.66
CA ASP A 43 -2.28 -15.91 -1.54
C ASP A 43 -1.51 -14.56 -1.53
N ALA A 44 -1.91 -13.59 -0.70
CA ALA A 44 -1.27 -12.27 -0.65
C ALA A 44 -0.33 -12.10 0.58
N PRO A 45 0.98 -11.87 0.39
CA PRO A 45 1.91 -11.71 1.50
C PRO A 45 1.95 -10.25 1.98
N SER A 46 0.96 -9.83 2.79
CA SER A 46 1.14 -8.66 3.66
C SER A 46 0.21 -8.67 4.89
N SER A 47 0.76 -9.17 5.99
CA SER A 47 0.66 -8.71 7.39
C SER A 47 -0.53 -7.86 7.89
N ILE A 48 -1.77 -8.13 7.49
CA ILE A 48 -2.96 -7.83 8.32
C ILE A 48 -3.72 -9.13 8.51
N VAL A 49 -3.11 -10.05 9.26
CA VAL A 49 -3.87 -11.08 9.96
C VAL A 49 -4.46 -10.39 11.18
N GLN A 50 -5.62 -9.75 11.02
CA GLN A 50 -6.53 -9.61 12.15
C GLN A 50 -6.75 -11.03 12.68
N GLN A 51 -6.25 -11.31 13.87
CA GLN A 51 -6.59 -12.51 14.61
C GLN A 51 -8.11 -12.57 14.71
N MET A 52 -8.73 -13.40 13.86
CA MET A 52 -10.10 -13.84 14.03
C MET A 52 -10.06 -15.13 14.87
N PRO A 53 -11.05 -15.33 15.75
CA PRO A 53 -11.07 -16.47 16.65
C PRO A 53 -11.20 -17.80 15.90
N GLU A 54 -10.80 -18.89 16.55
CA GLU A 54 -10.76 -20.24 15.97
C GLU A 54 -12.12 -20.72 15.45
N VAL A 55 -12.07 -21.68 14.52
CA VAL A 55 -13.22 -22.24 13.81
C VAL A 55 -14.26 -22.75 14.82
N GLY A 56 -15.36 -22.01 14.95
CA GLY A 56 -16.44 -22.30 15.88
C GLY A 56 -16.93 -21.07 16.67
N GLU A 57 -16.14 -20.00 16.74
CA GLU A 57 -16.52 -18.77 17.42
C GLU A 57 -17.02 -17.68 16.46
N PRO A 58 -18.11 -16.96 16.78
CA PRO A 58 -18.63 -15.90 15.94
C PRO A 58 -17.66 -14.70 15.88
N ALA A 59 -17.32 -14.28 14.66
CA ALA A 59 -16.46 -13.12 14.40
C ALA A 59 -16.93 -11.85 15.13
N PRO A 60 -16.00 -10.99 15.62
CA PRO A 60 -16.37 -9.75 16.29
C PRO A 60 -16.99 -8.78 15.28
N ARG A 61 -18.32 -8.66 15.35
CA ARG A 61 -19.10 -7.63 14.65
C ARG A 61 -19.05 -6.36 15.48
N ILE A 62 -18.50 -5.28 14.91
CA ILE A 62 -18.63 -3.95 15.50
C ILE A 62 -20.08 -3.51 15.30
N TRP A 63 -20.89 -3.62 16.35
CA TRP A 63 -22.23 -3.07 16.42
C TRP A 63 -22.18 -1.73 17.13
N VAL A 64 -22.86 -0.75 16.57
CA VAL A 64 -23.15 0.52 17.23
C VAL A 64 -24.53 0.31 17.89
N GLU A 65 -24.69 0.59 19.20
CA GLU A 65 -25.90 0.33 20.00
C GLU A 65 -26.87 1.53 20.15
N PRO A 66 -28.08 1.52 19.57
CA PRO A 66 -29.12 2.45 19.95
C PRO A 66 -29.86 1.86 21.16
N THR A 67 -29.74 2.57 22.29
CA THR A 67 -30.53 2.41 23.53
C THR A 67 -30.06 1.36 24.54
N GLY A 68 -29.29 1.84 25.52
CA GLY A 68 -29.48 1.57 26.96
C GLY A 68 -29.75 0.12 27.35
N TYR A 69 -28.69 -0.68 27.40
CA TYR A 69 -28.67 -2.00 28.00
C TYR A 69 -29.07 -1.95 29.49
N ARG A 70 -30.03 -2.79 29.88
CA ARG A 70 -30.05 -3.43 31.21
C ARG A 70 -29.09 -4.62 31.13
N GLU A 71 -28.30 -4.89 32.17
CA GLU A 71 -27.45 -6.09 32.25
C GLU A 71 -28.23 -7.35 31.81
N GLY A 72 -27.93 -7.83 30.60
CA GLY A 72 -28.51 -9.03 29.98
C GLY A 72 -29.16 -8.90 28.59
N TRP A 73 -29.42 -7.70 28.03
CA TRP A 73 -30.30 -7.54 26.85
C TRP A 73 -29.59 -7.35 25.48
N THR A 74 -29.17 -8.43 24.79
CA THR A 74 -28.25 -8.38 23.61
C THR A 74 -28.81 -7.82 22.29
N GLY A 75 -30.08 -7.41 22.23
CA GLY A 75 -30.65 -6.50 21.23
C GLY A 75 -30.22 -6.67 19.77
N ILE A 76 -30.34 -7.88 19.21
CA ILE A 76 -30.37 -8.05 17.74
C ILE A 76 -31.84 -7.84 17.30
N PRO A 77 -32.15 -6.98 16.30
CA PRO A 77 -33.53 -6.69 15.87
C PRO A 77 -34.34 -7.95 15.50
N ASP A 78 -33.64 -9.00 15.11
CA ASP A 78 -34.12 -10.30 14.66
C ASP A 78 -34.41 -11.28 15.81
N GLN A 79 -34.21 -10.89 17.08
CA GLN A 79 -34.41 -11.72 18.27
C GLN A 79 -35.45 -11.17 19.26
N VAL A 80 -36.39 -10.37 18.80
CA VAL A 80 -37.49 -9.87 19.65
C VAL A 80 -38.44 -11.03 19.95
N GLU A 81 -38.40 -11.53 21.19
CA GLU A 81 -39.34 -12.56 21.64
C GLU A 81 -40.71 -11.92 21.96
N PRO A 82 -41.82 -12.67 21.86
CA PRO A 82 -43.16 -12.14 22.13
C PRO A 82 -43.32 -11.47 23.51
N ASP A 83 -42.59 -11.97 24.52
CA ASP A 83 -42.62 -11.47 25.90
C ASP A 83 -41.91 -10.10 26.03
N ASP A 84 -40.90 -9.81 25.20
CA ASP A 84 -40.24 -8.50 25.13
C ASP A 84 -41.24 -7.42 24.67
N VAL A 85 -42.13 -7.78 23.73
CA VAL A 85 -43.18 -6.89 23.21
C VAL A 85 -44.24 -6.59 24.27
N GLU A 86 -44.59 -7.56 25.11
CA GLU A 86 -45.54 -7.38 26.21
C GLU A 86 -44.97 -6.50 27.32
N TYR A 87 -43.67 -6.67 27.64
CA TYR A 87 -42.95 -5.82 28.59
C TYR A 87 -42.88 -4.36 28.11
N ILE A 88 -42.51 -4.13 26.85
CA ILE A 88 -42.46 -2.79 26.24
C ILE A 88 -43.85 -2.14 26.25
N ARG A 89 -44.92 -2.89 25.96
CA ARG A 89 -46.30 -2.39 26.04
C ARG A 89 -46.70 -2.00 27.45
N ALA A 90 -46.31 -2.77 28.46
CA ALA A 90 -46.60 -2.47 29.87
C ALA A 90 -45.84 -1.23 30.36
N ASP A 91 -44.58 -1.04 29.94
CA ASP A 91 -43.80 0.14 30.27
C ASP A 91 -44.35 1.40 29.55
N ILE A 92 -44.74 1.30 28.27
CA ILE A 92 -45.42 2.38 27.55
C ILE A 92 -46.76 2.74 28.21
N ALA A 93 -47.53 1.75 28.67
CA ALA A 93 -48.82 1.98 29.33
C ALA A 93 -48.69 2.67 30.70
N ARG A 94 -47.52 2.56 31.35
CA ARG A 94 -47.20 3.21 32.64
C ARG A 94 -46.46 4.54 32.48
N ALA A 95 -45.91 4.82 31.31
CA ALA A 95 -45.14 6.03 31.05
C ALA A 95 -46.05 7.27 31.07
N THR A 96 -45.60 8.31 31.75
CA THR A 96 -46.25 9.62 31.68
C THR A 96 -45.82 10.37 30.42
N GLU A 97 -46.55 11.41 30.05
CA GLU A 97 -46.16 12.30 28.95
C GLU A 97 -44.77 12.92 29.17
N ALA A 98 -44.41 13.20 30.43
CA ALA A 98 -43.09 13.72 30.79
C ALA A 98 -41.98 12.69 30.55
N ASP A 99 -42.23 11.41 30.89
CA ASP A 99 -41.26 10.32 30.68
C ASP A 99 -41.00 10.11 29.18
N LEU A 100 -42.06 10.12 28.37
CA LEU A 100 -41.96 10.00 26.91
C LEU A 100 -41.20 11.19 26.29
N ARG A 101 -41.43 12.42 26.78
CA ARG A 101 -40.71 13.61 26.31
C ARG A 101 -39.22 13.56 26.63
N ALA A 102 -38.86 13.16 27.86
CA ALA A 102 -37.47 13.01 28.27
C ALA A 102 -36.76 11.91 27.45
N GLU A 103 -37.46 10.82 27.15
CA GLU A 103 -36.91 9.75 26.32
C GLU A 103 -36.71 10.17 24.86
N VAL A 104 -37.66 10.91 24.26
CA VAL A 104 -37.49 11.50 22.92
C VAL A 104 -36.31 12.45 22.87
N GLU A 105 -36.10 13.28 23.89
CA GLU A 105 -34.95 14.19 23.98
C GLU A 105 -33.63 13.41 24.05
N ARG A 106 -33.59 12.37 24.90
CA ARG A 106 -32.42 11.47 25.04
C ARG A 106 -32.06 10.79 23.72
N LEU A 107 -33.05 10.22 23.02
CA LEU A 107 -32.87 9.56 21.72
C LEU A 107 -32.41 10.56 20.65
N THR A 108 -33.00 11.76 20.63
CA THR A 108 -32.62 12.82 19.68
C THR A 108 -31.15 13.21 19.86
N LYS A 109 -30.69 13.39 21.12
CA LYS A 109 -29.28 13.66 21.42
C LYS A 109 -28.37 12.53 20.95
N ARG A 110 -28.74 11.28 21.23
CA ARG A 110 -27.95 10.10 20.83
C ARG A 110 -27.80 10.00 19.31
N VAL A 111 -28.87 10.21 18.55
CA VAL A 111 -28.84 10.24 17.07
C VAL A 111 -27.92 11.34 16.56
N SER A 112 -27.87 12.50 17.22
CA SER A 112 -26.96 13.59 16.83
C SER A 112 -25.49 13.26 17.06
N GLU A 113 -25.16 12.65 18.21
CA GLU A 113 -23.80 12.18 18.54
C GLU A 113 -23.34 11.14 17.51
N TRP A 114 -24.18 10.13 17.24
CA TRP A 114 -23.91 9.09 16.25
C TRP A 114 -23.69 9.64 14.84
N ARG A 115 -24.50 10.62 14.43
CA ARG A 115 -24.32 11.29 13.14
C ARG A 115 -22.95 11.96 13.07
N SER A 116 -22.48 12.56 14.16
CA SER A 116 -21.15 13.20 14.23
C SER A 116 -20.01 12.18 14.18
N GLU A 117 -20.14 11.05 14.88
CA GLU A 117 -19.18 9.95 14.85
C GLU A 117 -19.10 9.30 13.47
N TYR A 118 -20.25 9.04 12.84
CA TYR A 118 -20.32 8.53 11.47
C TYR A 118 -19.66 9.49 10.49
N GLN A 119 -19.91 10.80 10.60
CA GLN A 119 -19.26 11.80 9.75
C GLN A 119 -17.73 11.85 9.96
N ALA A 120 -17.25 11.70 11.19
CA ALA A 120 -15.82 11.61 11.49
C ALA A 120 -15.20 10.35 10.87
N ALA A 121 -15.85 9.20 11.02
CA ALA A 121 -15.41 7.93 10.42
C ALA A 121 -15.36 8.02 8.88
N GLN A 122 -16.36 8.64 8.24
CA GLN A 122 -16.36 8.86 6.79
C GLN A 122 -15.21 9.76 6.34
N LYS A 123 -14.86 10.80 7.10
CA LYS A 123 -13.68 11.64 6.81
C LYS A 123 -12.38 10.85 6.93
N CYS A 124 -12.22 10.04 7.98
CA CYS A 124 -11.06 9.16 8.15
C CYS A 124 -10.93 8.16 6.99
N LEU A 125 -12.04 7.54 6.56
CA LEU A 125 -12.06 6.63 5.43
C LEU A 125 -11.67 7.32 4.12
N ALA A 126 -12.15 8.55 3.89
CA ALA A 126 -11.77 9.34 2.73
C ALA A 126 -10.26 9.67 2.72
N LEU A 127 -9.70 10.06 3.88
CA LEU A 127 -8.26 10.30 4.05
C LEU A 127 -7.43 9.04 3.79
N TYR A 128 -7.86 7.90 4.35
CA TYR A 128 -7.21 6.61 4.14
C TYR A 128 -7.21 6.21 2.67
N ARG A 129 -8.36 6.30 1.98
CA ARG A 129 -8.47 6.01 0.55
C ARG A 129 -7.53 6.88 -0.28
N ARG A 130 -7.47 8.18 0.01
CA ARG A 130 -6.55 9.10 -0.67
C ARG A 130 -5.09 8.67 -0.47
N LYS A 131 -4.69 8.42 0.78
CA LYS A 131 -3.31 8.04 1.10
C LYS A 131 -2.94 6.69 0.48
N ASN A 132 -3.88 5.76 0.39
CA ASN A 132 -3.67 4.49 -0.31
C ASN A 132 -3.44 4.68 -1.80
N VAL A 133 -4.20 5.55 -2.47
CA VAL A 133 -3.97 5.84 -3.91
C VAL A 133 -2.57 6.43 -4.12
N GLU A 134 -2.15 7.36 -3.26
CA GLU A 134 -0.80 7.95 -3.31
C GLU A 134 0.30 6.88 -3.10
N LEU A 135 0.10 5.95 -2.15
CA LEU A 135 1.03 4.85 -1.89
C LEU A 135 1.09 3.84 -3.05
N VAL A 136 -0.06 3.48 -3.63
CA VAL A 136 -0.11 2.55 -4.78
C VAL A 136 0.65 3.15 -5.96
N ALA A 137 0.43 4.43 -6.27
CA ALA A 137 1.15 5.11 -7.34
C ALA A 137 2.67 5.19 -7.09
N GLU A 138 3.11 5.32 -5.82
CA GLU A 138 4.53 5.25 -5.48
C GLU A 138 5.10 3.84 -5.71
N VAL A 139 4.41 2.80 -5.24
CA VAL A 139 4.81 1.41 -5.44
C VAL A 139 4.90 1.06 -6.93
N GLU A 140 3.93 1.50 -7.74
CA GLU A 140 3.97 1.31 -9.19
C GLU A 140 5.19 1.99 -9.84
N ARG A 141 5.54 3.22 -9.41
CA ARG A 141 6.75 3.89 -9.89
C ARG A 141 8.03 3.14 -9.51
N LEU A 142 8.11 2.64 -8.29
CA LEU A 142 9.26 1.84 -7.85
C LEU A 142 9.38 0.53 -8.64
N ASN A 143 8.25 -0.13 -8.89
CA ASN A 143 8.20 -1.36 -9.69
C ASN A 143 8.64 -1.11 -11.14
N ALA A 144 8.24 0.01 -11.75
CA ALA A 144 8.62 0.33 -13.13
C ALA A 144 10.14 0.42 -13.32
N LEU A 145 10.87 0.99 -12.35
CA LEU A 145 12.34 1.05 -12.42
C LEU A 145 12.98 -0.33 -12.22
N ALA A 146 12.44 -1.13 -11.31
CA ALA A 146 12.90 -2.51 -11.10
C ALA A 146 12.70 -3.36 -12.35
N ASP A 147 11.54 -3.25 -13.01
CA ASP A 147 11.23 -3.94 -14.26
C ASP A 147 12.17 -3.53 -15.38
N LEU A 148 12.44 -2.23 -15.54
CA LEU A 148 13.38 -1.72 -16.54
C LEU A 148 14.79 -2.27 -16.30
N ARG A 149 15.23 -2.30 -15.04
CA ARG A 149 16.55 -2.83 -14.66
C ARG A 149 16.66 -4.34 -14.93
N ALA A 150 15.59 -5.10 -14.70
CA ALA A 150 15.53 -6.52 -15.02
C ALA A 150 15.57 -6.77 -16.54
N GLN A 151 14.83 -5.97 -17.32
CA GLN A 151 14.86 -6.02 -18.79
C GLN A 151 16.28 -5.72 -19.32
N HIS A 152 16.91 -4.67 -18.80
CA HIS A 152 18.30 -4.34 -19.14
C HIS A 152 19.26 -5.49 -18.80
N ALA A 153 19.14 -6.08 -17.60
CA ALA A 153 19.98 -7.20 -17.18
C ALA A 153 19.84 -8.42 -18.11
N ALA A 154 18.61 -8.76 -18.50
CA ALA A 154 18.31 -9.86 -19.42
C ALA A 154 18.87 -9.60 -20.82
N TRP A 155 18.66 -8.38 -21.35
CA TRP A 155 19.21 -7.98 -22.64
C TRP A 155 20.75 -8.02 -22.63
N SER A 156 21.39 -7.42 -21.63
CA SER A 156 22.85 -7.38 -21.51
C SER A 156 23.44 -8.79 -21.38
N GLN A 157 22.77 -9.69 -20.64
CA GLN A 157 23.17 -11.09 -20.56
C GLN A 157 23.08 -11.78 -21.92
N ALA A 158 22.02 -11.54 -22.69
CA ALA A 158 21.85 -12.12 -24.02
C ALA A 158 22.87 -11.58 -25.04
N GLN A 159 23.20 -10.29 -24.98
CA GLN A 159 24.14 -9.67 -25.93
C GLN A 159 25.61 -9.97 -25.62
N PHE A 160 25.99 -9.89 -24.34
CA PHE A 160 27.40 -9.91 -23.94
C PHE A 160 27.80 -11.19 -23.22
N GLY A 161 26.84 -12.04 -22.85
CA GLY A 161 27.10 -13.27 -22.10
C GLY A 161 27.59 -13.03 -20.67
N ASP A 162 28.20 -14.06 -20.11
CA ASP A 162 28.73 -14.08 -18.75
C ASP A 162 30.16 -13.50 -18.70
N VAL A 163 30.25 -12.17 -18.74
CA VAL A 163 31.49 -11.41 -18.58
C VAL A 163 31.55 -10.74 -17.21
N SER A 164 32.77 -10.43 -16.75
CA SER A 164 32.98 -9.76 -15.47
C SER A 164 32.57 -8.28 -15.50
N ALA A 165 32.46 -7.67 -14.32
CA ALA A 165 32.17 -6.24 -14.17
C ALA A 165 33.26 -5.30 -14.74
N VAL A 166 34.45 -5.83 -15.10
CA VAL A 166 35.59 -5.03 -15.58
C VAL A 166 35.31 -4.36 -16.91
N GLY A 167 34.61 -5.04 -17.83
CA GLY A 167 34.25 -4.47 -19.13
C GLY A 167 33.34 -3.25 -18.99
N PRO A 168 32.17 -3.40 -18.34
CA PRO A 168 31.28 -2.28 -18.03
C PRO A 168 31.95 -1.14 -17.25
N ALA A 169 32.85 -1.44 -16.29
CA ALA A 169 33.60 -0.40 -15.58
C ALA A 169 34.51 0.44 -16.49
N LYS A 170 35.18 -0.20 -17.45
CA LYS A 170 35.99 0.52 -18.46
C LYS A 170 35.13 1.33 -19.41
N HIS A 171 33.92 0.86 -19.70
CA HIS A 171 32.96 1.58 -20.53
C HIS A 171 32.43 2.81 -19.79
N LEU A 172 32.08 2.68 -18.50
CA LEU A 172 31.59 3.79 -17.67
C LEU A 172 32.57 4.96 -17.64
N ALA A 173 33.88 4.68 -17.63
CA ALA A 173 34.90 5.73 -17.70
C ALA A 173 34.85 6.55 -19.00
N LYS A 174 34.43 5.94 -20.12
CA LYS A 174 34.22 6.65 -21.40
C LYS A 174 32.95 7.49 -21.34
N GLU A 175 31.83 6.89 -20.93
CA GLU A 175 30.54 7.58 -20.84
C GLU A 175 30.58 8.78 -19.86
N ALA A 176 31.37 8.68 -18.78
CA ALA A 176 31.59 9.80 -17.87
C ALA A 176 32.23 11.02 -18.57
N THR A 177 33.01 10.79 -19.64
CA THR A 177 33.59 11.87 -20.46
C THR A 177 32.54 12.47 -21.40
N GLU A 178 31.60 11.67 -21.90
CA GLU A 178 30.50 12.11 -22.76
C GLU A 178 29.51 12.97 -21.94
N VAL A 179 29.16 12.54 -20.72
CA VAL A 179 28.41 13.35 -19.74
C VAL A 179 29.15 14.65 -19.39
N ALA A 180 30.48 14.62 -19.27
CA ALA A 180 31.23 15.85 -18.98
C ALA A 180 31.21 16.84 -20.17
N ALA A 181 31.03 16.35 -21.40
CA ALA A 181 30.94 17.18 -22.60
C ALA A 181 29.53 17.76 -22.80
N ASP A 182 28.47 17.00 -22.50
CA ASP A 182 27.08 17.48 -22.49
C ASP A 182 26.33 17.06 -21.21
N PRO A 183 26.53 17.78 -20.10
CA PRO A 183 25.97 17.40 -18.80
C PRO A 183 24.45 17.55 -18.71
N LEU A 184 23.81 18.16 -19.70
CA LEU A 184 22.37 18.37 -19.75
C LEU A 184 21.63 17.32 -20.61
N ASP A 185 22.36 16.47 -21.35
CA ASP A 185 21.75 15.39 -22.13
C ASP A 185 21.36 14.20 -21.23
N PRO A 186 20.06 13.93 -21.00
CA PRO A 186 19.64 12.81 -20.17
C PRO A 186 20.03 11.42 -20.71
N ILE A 187 20.34 11.28 -22.01
CA ILE A 187 20.76 10.00 -22.60
C ILE A 187 22.16 9.61 -22.14
N GLU A 188 23.09 10.56 -22.10
CA GLU A 188 24.45 10.34 -21.60
C GLU A 188 24.46 9.90 -20.13
N HIS A 189 23.55 10.47 -19.32
CA HIS A 189 23.35 10.01 -17.94
C HIS A 189 22.76 8.60 -17.89
N ALA A 190 21.84 8.27 -18.79
CA ALA A 190 21.22 6.94 -18.84
C ALA A 190 22.25 5.84 -19.17
N ASP A 191 23.19 6.10 -20.06
CA ASP A 191 24.28 5.16 -20.37
C ASP A 191 25.14 4.87 -19.14
N CYS A 192 25.49 5.89 -18.35
CA CYS A 192 26.17 5.70 -17.07
C CYS A 192 25.36 4.83 -16.09
N TRP A 193 24.06 5.07 -15.95
CA TRP A 193 23.19 4.31 -15.04
C TRP A 193 23.04 2.84 -15.44
N MET A 194 22.87 2.56 -16.73
CA MET A 194 22.79 1.19 -17.24
C MET A 194 24.09 0.43 -16.97
N LEU A 195 25.25 1.07 -17.15
CA LEU A 195 26.56 0.48 -16.86
C LEU A 195 26.76 0.23 -15.36
N LEU A 196 26.33 1.13 -14.49
CA LEU A 196 26.36 0.91 -13.03
C LEU A 196 25.51 -0.30 -12.62
N TRP A 197 24.30 -0.44 -13.16
CA TRP A 197 23.48 -1.63 -12.93
C TRP A 197 24.17 -2.90 -13.44
N ASP A 198 24.82 -2.82 -14.60
CA ASP A 198 25.52 -3.94 -15.22
C ASP A 198 26.70 -4.41 -14.36
N MET A 199 27.54 -3.46 -13.92
CA MET A 199 28.67 -3.70 -13.03
C MET A 199 28.22 -4.34 -11.71
N GLN A 200 27.22 -3.74 -11.07
CA GLN A 200 26.73 -4.18 -9.77
C GLN A 200 26.25 -5.64 -9.83
N ARG A 201 25.39 -5.99 -10.79
CA ARG A 201 24.86 -7.35 -10.89
C ARG A 201 25.95 -8.37 -11.23
N ARG A 202 26.91 -8.04 -12.11
CA ARG A 202 28.03 -8.92 -12.49
C ARG A 202 28.99 -9.14 -11.34
N ALA A 203 29.11 -8.17 -10.43
CA ALA A 203 29.89 -8.31 -9.20
C ALA A 203 29.13 -9.09 -8.10
N GLY A 204 27.87 -9.47 -8.32
CA GLY A 204 27.04 -10.13 -7.31
C GLY A 204 26.69 -9.24 -6.12
N ILE A 205 26.75 -7.92 -6.29
CA ILE A 205 26.48 -6.95 -5.22
C ILE A 205 24.96 -6.70 -5.16
N SER A 206 24.33 -7.06 -4.04
CA SER A 206 22.92 -6.75 -3.81
C SER A 206 22.67 -5.26 -3.58
N ASP A 207 21.44 -4.80 -3.80
CA ASP A 207 21.06 -3.41 -3.54
C ASP A 207 21.23 -3.02 -2.07
N ALA A 208 21.00 -3.96 -1.15
CA ALA A 208 21.25 -3.76 0.27
C ALA A 208 22.75 -3.52 0.55
N GLN A 209 23.62 -4.37 0.01
CA GLN A 209 25.08 -4.20 0.15
C GLN A 209 25.56 -2.88 -0.44
N LEU A 210 25.05 -2.50 -1.62
CA LEU A 210 25.40 -1.22 -2.24
C LEU A 210 24.91 -0.04 -1.40
N ALA A 211 23.68 -0.08 -0.89
CA ALA A 211 23.13 0.97 -0.05
C ALA A 211 23.91 1.13 1.25
N ASP A 212 24.34 0.03 1.88
CA ASP A 212 25.17 0.04 3.08
C ASP A 212 26.54 0.66 2.79
N ALA A 213 27.20 0.25 1.71
CA ALA A 213 28.48 0.80 1.27
C ALA A 213 28.39 2.29 0.92
N ILE A 214 27.30 2.73 0.27
CA ILE A 214 27.04 4.15 -0.01
C ILE A 214 26.88 4.94 1.29
N ARG A 215 26.14 4.42 2.28
CA ARG A 215 25.98 5.11 3.58
C ARG A 215 27.30 5.25 4.31
N GLU A 216 28.09 4.18 4.37
CA GLU A 216 29.43 4.22 4.97
C GLU A 216 30.34 5.22 4.24
N LYS A 217 30.39 5.15 2.90
CA LYS A 217 31.23 6.05 2.10
C LYS A 217 30.79 7.51 2.22
N LEU A 218 29.48 7.79 2.30
CA LEU A 218 28.95 9.12 2.53
C LEU A 218 29.37 9.67 3.89
N ALA A 219 29.28 8.88 4.96
CA ALA A 219 29.73 9.29 6.29
C ALA A 219 31.24 9.63 6.30
N ILE A 220 32.07 8.80 5.65
CA ILE A 220 33.50 9.09 5.47
C ILE A 220 33.71 10.40 4.70
N ASN A 221 32.99 10.60 3.59
CA ASN A 221 33.11 11.81 2.78
C ASN A 221 32.68 13.08 3.52
N GLN A 222 31.66 13.00 4.37
CA GLN A 222 31.20 14.12 5.21
C GLN A 222 32.19 14.49 6.32
N ALA A 223 32.96 13.53 6.82
CA ALA A 223 33.99 13.77 7.83
C ALA A 223 35.29 14.36 7.27
N ARG A 224 35.48 14.34 5.94
CA ARG A 224 36.69 14.83 5.27
C ARG A 224 36.70 16.35 5.14
N ARG A 225 37.91 16.90 5.09
CA ARG A 225 38.14 18.28 4.66
C ARG A 225 38.18 18.37 3.13
N TRP A 226 37.44 19.33 2.59
CA TRP A 226 37.34 19.58 1.15
C TRP A 226 37.87 20.96 0.79
N PRO A 227 38.56 21.12 -0.36
CA PRO A 227 38.97 22.42 -0.86
C PRO A 227 37.76 23.27 -1.27
N ALA A 228 38.00 24.58 -1.40
CA ALA A 228 36.96 25.53 -1.80
C ALA A 228 36.35 25.21 -3.18
N PRO A 229 35.06 25.54 -3.40
CA PRO A 229 34.42 25.21 -4.65
C PRO A 229 35.02 25.82 -5.92
N ARG A 230 35.19 25.00 -6.96
CA ARG A 230 35.56 25.36 -8.34
C ARG A 230 34.61 24.70 -9.34
N GLU A 231 34.33 25.42 -10.42
CA GLU A 231 33.47 24.98 -11.53
C GLU A 231 34.28 24.10 -12.50
N GLY A 232 33.67 23.03 -13.02
CA GLY A 232 34.26 22.17 -14.06
C GLY A 232 35.41 21.24 -13.63
N GLU A 233 35.99 21.41 -12.43
CA GLU A 233 37.10 20.58 -11.94
C GLU A 233 36.63 19.43 -11.03
N ALA A 234 37.18 18.23 -11.25
CA ALA A 234 37.07 17.12 -10.30
C ALA A 234 37.72 17.52 -8.97
N ARG A 235 37.08 17.17 -7.84
CA ARG A 235 37.57 17.52 -6.52
C ARG A 235 38.03 16.29 -5.74
N GLU A 236 39.26 16.35 -5.27
CA GLU A 236 39.80 15.42 -4.30
C GLU A 236 39.73 16.04 -2.90
N HIS A 237 39.64 15.18 -1.88
CA HIS A 237 39.75 15.57 -0.47
C HIS A 237 41.24 15.76 -0.11
N ASP A 238 41.51 16.50 0.97
CA ASP A 238 42.88 16.68 1.45
C ASP A 238 43.45 15.33 1.94
N ARG A 239 44.60 14.91 1.38
CA ARG A 239 45.20 13.57 1.64
C ARG A 239 45.73 13.38 3.07
N ALA A 240 45.80 14.43 3.88
CA ALA A 240 46.35 14.38 5.24
C ALA A 240 45.46 13.60 6.23
N ASP A 241 44.18 13.38 5.90
CA ASP A 241 43.17 12.78 6.79
C ASP A 241 42.73 11.36 6.38
N GLN A 242 43.57 10.58 5.69
CA GLN A 242 43.20 9.21 5.31
C GLN A 242 43.47 8.20 6.44
N PRO A 243 42.44 7.57 7.05
CA PRO A 243 42.62 6.23 7.61
C PRO A 243 42.87 5.25 6.45
N GLU A 244 43.85 4.37 6.58
CA GLU A 244 44.32 3.47 5.52
C GLU A 244 43.16 2.72 4.82
N ASP A 245 42.87 3.09 3.57
CA ASP A 245 41.96 2.34 2.70
C ASP A 245 42.60 0.94 2.50
N LYS A 246 41.93 -0.12 2.97
CA LYS A 246 42.40 -1.50 2.78
C LYS A 246 42.40 -1.81 1.27
N ALA A 247 43.59 -2.12 0.77
CA ALA A 247 43.86 -2.63 -0.57
C ALA A 247 43.17 -3.97 -0.86
#